data_AF-A0A7V9J5Z7-F1
#
_entry.id   AF-A0A7V9J5Z7-F1
#
_cell.length_a   1.000
_cell.length_b   1.000
_cell.length_c   1.000
_cell.angle_alpha   90.00
_cell.angle_beta   90.00
_cell.angle_gamma   90.00
#
_symmetry.space_group_name_H-M   'P 1'
#
loop_
_entity.id
_entity.type
_entity.pdbx_description
1 polymer ?
#
loop_
_entity_poly.entity_id
_entity_poly.type
_entity_poly.pdbx_seq_one_letter_code
_entity_poly.pdbx_strand_id
1 'polypeptide(L)'
;MAVPDIPAAKRAGLPVDLDRLAADGDAWLSPEDRYALKTWGVCTQEQPGVFMIRVRNPGGALPTPHARGLARISRSFGPDWLHLTTRQNIELHWVED
;
A
#
# COMPACT_ATOMS: atom_id res chain seq x y z
N MET A 1 -14.19 12.63 -7.61
CA MET A 1 -14.50 11.20 -7.36
C MET A 1 -15.64 11.12 -6.35
N ALA A 2 -16.50 10.11 -6.42
CA ALA A 2 -17.51 9.87 -5.39
C ALA A 2 -16.82 9.56 -4.04
N VAL A 3 -17.44 9.96 -2.94
CA VAL A 3 -16.94 9.70 -1.57
C VAL A 3 -17.37 8.28 -1.18
N PRO A 4 -16.45 7.39 -0.76
CA PRO A 4 -16.81 6.03 -0.41
C PRO A 4 -17.56 5.92 0.92
N ASP A 5 -18.45 4.93 1.05
CA ASP A 5 -19.02 4.53 2.34
C ASP A 5 -17.95 3.81 3.18
N ILE A 6 -17.27 4.60 4.02
CA ILE A 6 -16.18 4.14 4.87
C ILE A 6 -16.61 3.04 5.86
N PRO A 7 -17.71 3.20 6.64
CA PRO A 7 -18.20 2.14 7.49
C PRO A 7 -18.49 0.82 6.76
N ALA A 8 -19.10 0.88 5.57
CA ALA A 8 -19.37 -0.31 4.77
C ALA A 8 -18.09 -0.98 4.28
N ALA A 9 -17.15 -0.20 3.71
CA ALA A 9 -15.88 -0.72 3.21
C ALA A 9 -15.07 -1.43 4.31
N LYS A 10 -15.03 -0.86 5.52
CA LYS A 10 -14.36 -1.51 6.67
C LYS A 10 -14.98 -2.84 7.09
N ARG A 11 -16.30 -2.99 6.93
CA ARG A 11 -17.01 -4.25 7.26
C ARG A 11 -16.82 -5.31 6.18
N ALA A 12 -16.71 -4.90 4.92
CA ALA A 12 -16.60 -5.80 3.78
C ALA A 12 -15.24 -6.52 3.69
N GLY A 13 -14.17 -5.96 4.28
CA GLY A 13 -12.83 -6.54 4.20
C GLY A 13 -12.08 -6.08 2.94
N LEU A 14 -11.32 -6.99 2.30
CA LEU A 14 -10.65 -6.72 1.03
C LEU A 14 -11.39 -7.41 -0.11
N PRO A 15 -12.25 -6.68 -0.86
CA PRO A 15 -12.93 -7.24 -2.03
C PRO A 15 -12.06 -7.25 -3.29
N VAL A 16 -10.90 -6.60 -3.25
CA VAL A 16 -10.00 -6.42 -4.39
C VAL A 16 -9.19 -7.68 -4.63
N ASP A 17 -9.27 -8.19 -5.86
CA ASP A 17 -8.36 -9.20 -6.38
C ASP A 17 -7.00 -8.55 -6.69
N LEU A 18 -5.99 -8.91 -5.91
CA LEU A 18 -4.63 -8.36 -6.03
C LEU A 18 -3.89 -8.93 -7.25
N ASP A 19 -4.20 -10.16 -7.68
CA ASP A 19 -3.58 -10.75 -8.86
C ASP A 19 -4.10 -10.05 -10.11
N ARG A 20 -5.40 -9.75 -10.13
CA ARG A 20 -5.98 -8.92 -11.19
C ARG A 20 -5.42 -7.50 -11.18
N LEU A 21 -5.26 -6.89 -10.00
CA LEU A 21 -4.67 -5.56 -9.88
C LEU A 21 -3.28 -5.54 -10.53
N ALA A 22 -2.41 -6.48 -10.17
CA ALA A 22 -1.05 -6.62 -10.70
C ALA A 22 -0.97 -6.95 -12.21
N ALA A 23 -2.05 -7.48 -12.80
CA ALA A 23 -2.08 -7.85 -14.21
C ALA A 23 -2.73 -6.78 -15.10
N ASP A 24 -3.83 -6.18 -14.62
CA ASP A 24 -4.69 -5.28 -15.39
C ASP A 24 -4.46 -3.79 -15.04
N GLY A 25 -3.76 -3.50 -13.94
CA GLY A 25 -3.63 -2.17 -13.36
C GLY A 25 -4.87 -1.70 -12.59
N ASP A 26 -4.83 -0.46 -12.11
CA ASP A 26 -5.76 0.08 -11.11
C ASP A 26 -7.02 0.76 -11.70
N ALA A 27 -7.11 0.83 -13.02
CA ALA A 27 -8.13 1.60 -13.74
C ALA A 27 -9.57 1.12 -13.46
N TRP A 28 -9.74 -0.16 -13.07
CA TRP A 28 -11.05 -0.75 -12.76
C TRP A 28 -11.51 -0.53 -11.32
N LEU A 29 -10.63 -0.05 -10.44
CA LEU A 29 -10.94 0.10 -9.01
C LEU A 29 -11.93 1.23 -8.74
N SER A 30 -13.00 0.93 -8.00
CA SER A 30 -13.93 1.92 -7.48
C SER A 30 -13.32 2.74 -6.32
N PRO A 31 -13.93 3.88 -5.92
CA PRO A 31 -13.52 4.60 -4.71
C PRO A 31 -13.57 3.74 -3.44
N GLU A 32 -14.54 2.83 -3.35
CA GLU A 32 -14.70 1.86 -2.25
C GLU A 32 -13.53 0.86 -2.23
N ASP A 33 -13.15 0.32 -3.39
CA ASP A 33 -12.02 -0.60 -3.53
C ASP A 33 -10.70 0.06 -3.10
N ARG A 34 -10.49 1.31 -3.55
CA ARG A 34 -9.33 2.13 -3.17
C ARG A 34 -9.29 2.40 -1.66
N TYR A 35 -10.45 2.62 -1.04
CA TYR A 35 -10.53 2.75 0.42
C TYR A 35 -10.28 1.42 1.13
N ALA A 36 -10.80 0.31 0.60
CA ALA A 36 -10.58 -1.02 1.14
C ALA A 36 -9.08 -1.37 1.12
N LEU A 37 -8.39 -1.20 -0.01
CA LEU A 37 -6.93 -1.36 -0.13
C LEU A 37 -6.16 -0.58 0.93
N LYS A 38 -6.55 0.66 1.19
CA LYS A 38 -5.92 1.51 2.22
C LYS A 38 -5.99 0.89 3.61
N THR A 39 -7.06 0.16 3.92
CA THR A 39 -7.21 -0.52 5.22
C THR A 39 -6.23 -1.68 5.39
N TRP A 40 -5.68 -2.18 4.28
CA TRP A 40 -4.65 -3.23 4.20
C TRP A 40 -3.24 -2.69 3.95
N GLY A 41 -3.07 -1.36 3.96
CA GLY A 41 -1.76 -0.71 3.80
C GLY A 41 -1.38 -0.37 2.35
N VAL A 42 -2.24 -0.67 1.37
CA VAL A 42 -2.05 -0.29 -0.04
C VAL A 42 -2.79 1.03 -0.30
N CYS A 43 -2.05 2.12 -0.42
CA CYS A 43 -2.61 3.47 -0.44
C CYS A 43 -2.42 4.10 -1.83
N THR A 44 -3.53 4.50 -2.46
CA THR A 44 -3.49 5.23 -3.73
C THR A 44 -2.68 6.52 -3.61
N GLN A 45 -1.91 6.84 -4.64
CA GLN A 45 -1.24 8.14 -4.79
C GLN A 45 -2.01 9.04 -5.76
N GLU A 46 -1.59 10.31 -5.87
CA GLU A 46 -2.11 11.20 -6.91
C GLU A 46 -1.54 10.83 -8.29
N GLN A 47 -0.35 10.24 -8.31
CA GLN A 47 0.26 9.68 -9.50
C GLN A 47 -0.51 8.42 -9.93
N PRO A 48 -0.90 8.31 -11.21
CA PRO A 48 -1.60 7.12 -11.71
C PRO A 48 -0.67 5.91 -11.79
N GLY A 49 -1.25 4.71 -11.66
CA GLY A 49 -0.53 3.44 -11.81
C GLY A 49 0.46 3.13 -10.68
N VAL A 50 0.38 3.85 -9.55
CA VAL A 50 1.29 3.62 -8.42
C VAL A 50 0.60 3.75 -7.06
N PHE A 51 1.13 3.00 -6.12
CA PHE A 51 0.69 2.94 -4.73
C PHE A 51 1.83 3.26 -3.75
N MET A 52 1.45 3.77 -2.58
CA MET A 52 2.27 3.74 -1.38
C MET A 52 1.90 2.50 -0.57
N ILE A 53 2.89 1.70 -0.18
CA ILE A 53 2.70 0.53 0.68
C ILE A 53 3.21 0.84 2.08
N ARG A 54 2.32 0.81 3.07
CA ARG A 54 2.67 1.03 4.48
C ARG A 54 2.86 -0.28 5.21
N VAL A 55 4.07 -0.47 5.75
CA VAL A 55 4.41 -1.62 6.60
C VAL A 55 4.28 -1.21 8.06
N ARG A 56 3.42 -1.92 8.81
CA ARG A 56 3.26 -1.70 10.25
C ARG A 56 4.47 -2.26 11.00
N ASN A 57 5.06 -1.45 11.87
CA ASN A 57 6.23 -1.76 12.68
C ASN A 57 5.93 -1.46 14.16
N PRO A 58 5.32 -2.42 14.90
CA PRO A 58 4.95 -2.21 16.30
C PRO A 58 6.15 -1.82 17.16
N GLY A 59 6.02 -0.72 17.92
CA GLY A 59 7.08 -0.21 18.79
C GLY A 59 8.34 0.27 18.05
N GLY A 60 8.30 0.41 16.72
CA GLY A 60 9.47 0.80 15.94
C GLY A 60 10.54 -0.28 15.80
N ALA A 61 10.31 -1.51 16.28
CA ALA A 61 11.32 -2.56 16.33
C ALA A 61 11.54 -3.22 14.95
N LEU A 62 12.65 -2.87 14.29
CA LEU A 62 13.01 -3.42 12.99
C LEU A 62 14.26 -4.32 13.05
N PRO A 63 14.10 -5.63 13.26
CA PRO A 63 15.21 -6.59 13.21
C PRO A 63 15.97 -6.53 11.88
N THR A 64 17.28 -6.81 11.92
CA THR A 64 18.16 -6.78 10.75
C THR A 64 17.64 -7.59 9.55
N PRO A 65 17.06 -8.80 9.70
CA PRO A 65 16.50 -9.53 8.56
C PRO A 65 15.35 -8.80 7.88
N HIS A 66 14.45 -8.16 8.65
CA HIS A 66 13.34 -7.37 8.11
C HIS A 66 13.84 -6.10 7.41
N ALA A 67 14.81 -5.39 8.02
CA ALA A 67 15.43 -4.22 7.38
C ALA A 67 16.07 -4.58 6.03
N ARG A 68 16.82 -5.69 5.96
CA ARG A 68 17.40 -6.18 4.71
C ARG A 68 16.33 -6.63 3.70
N GLY A 69 15.22 -7.19 4.17
CA GLY A 69 14.06 -7.54 3.35
C GLY A 69 13.44 -6.31 2.70
N LEU A 70 13.10 -5.29 3.50
CA LEU A 70 12.54 -4.03 3.01
C LEU A 70 13.47 -3.34 2.01
N ALA A 71 14.78 -3.34 2.28
CA ALA A 71 15.75 -2.78 1.36
C ALA A 71 15.80 -3.52 0.00
N ARG A 72 15.63 -4.85 -0.01
CA ARG A 72 15.53 -5.61 -1.27
C ARG A 72 14.24 -5.30 -2.02
N ILE A 73 13.11 -5.24 -1.31
CA ILE A 73 11.80 -4.92 -1.91
C ILE A 73 11.83 -3.52 -2.53
N SER A 74 12.37 -2.53 -1.82
CA SER A 74 12.49 -1.16 -2.34
C SER A 74 13.38 -1.06 -3.59
N ARG A 75 14.44 -1.87 -3.71
CA ARG A 75 15.23 -1.96 -4.94
C ARG A 75 14.50 -2.58 -6.12
N SER A 76 13.63 -3.53 -5.86
CA SER A 76 12.96 -4.31 -6.90
C SER A 76 11.67 -3.65 -7.39
N PHE A 77 10.94 -2.98 -6.50
CA PHE A 77 9.58 -2.49 -6.74
C PHE A 77 9.39 -1.02 -6.40
N GLY A 78 10.49 -0.28 -6.18
CA GLY A 78 10.42 1.12 -5.80
C GLY A 78 11.72 1.86 -6.13
N PRO A 79 11.91 3.05 -5.56
CA PRO A 79 12.99 3.96 -5.92
C PRO A 79 14.32 3.72 -5.16
N ASP A 80 14.55 2.52 -4.59
CA ASP A 80 15.73 2.18 -3.75
C ASP A 80 15.92 3.10 -2.51
N TRP A 81 14.80 3.58 -1.95
CA TRP A 81 14.78 4.20 -0.62
C TRP A 81 13.52 3.81 0.17
N LEU A 82 13.56 4.03 1.48
CA LEU A 82 12.45 3.75 2.39
C LEU A 82 12.07 5.01 3.15
N HIS A 83 10.78 5.29 3.30
CA HIS A 83 10.30 6.39 4.11
C HIS A 83 10.13 5.94 5.56
N LEU A 84 10.68 6.69 6.51
CA LEU A 84 10.39 6.51 7.94
C LEU A 84 9.33 7.51 8.37
N THR A 85 8.23 7.02 8.94
CA THR A 85 7.11 7.87 9.34
C THR A 85 7.26 8.37 10.78
N THR A 86 6.54 9.44 11.13
CA THR A 86 6.44 9.95 12.51
C THR A 86 5.81 8.96 13.51
N ARG A 87 5.22 7.87 13.01
CA ARG A 87 4.65 6.78 13.81
C ARG A 87 5.56 5.55 13.87
N GLN A 88 6.85 5.71 13.54
CA GLN A 88 7.87 4.66 13.54
C GLN A 88 7.57 3.48 12.60
N ASN A 89 6.68 3.67 11.62
CA ASN A 89 6.43 2.74 10.51
C ASN A 89 7.31 3.04 9.30
N ILE A 90 7.30 2.13 8.34
CA ILE A 90 7.99 2.24 7.06
C ILE A 90 6.97 2.37 5.92
N GLU A 91 7.27 3.19 4.92
CA GLU A 91 6.50 3.27 3.67
C GLU A 91 7.40 3.06 2.45
N LEU A 92 6.88 2.34 1.47
CA LEU A 92 7.43 2.23 0.13
C LEU A 92 6.57 3.10 -0.79
N HIS A 93 7.17 4.02 -1.52
CA HIS A 93 6.47 4.87 -2.47
C HIS A 93 6.71 4.37 -3.88
N TRP A 94 5.75 4.66 -4.76
CA TRP A 94 5.86 4.43 -6.21
C TRP A 94 5.97 2.95 -6.56
N VAL A 95 5.23 2.11 -5.83
CA VAL A 95 5.06 0.71 -6.18
C VAL A 95 4.03 0.65 -7.29
N GLU A 96 4.44 0.17 -8.48
CA GLU A 96 3.57 0.04 -9.65
C GLU A 96 2.42 -0.94 -9.39
N ASP A 97 1.30 -0.71 -10.07
CA ASP A 97 0.03 -1.40 -9.89
C ASP A 97 -0.04 -2.80 -10.48
#